data_AF-A0A519WY47-F1
#
_entry.id   AF-A0A519WY47-F1
#
_cell.length_a   1.000
_cell.length_b   1.000
_cell.length_c   1.000
_cell.angle_alpha   90.00
_cell.angle_beta   90.00
_cell.angle_gamma   90.00
#
_symmetry.space_group_name_H-M   'P 1'
#
loop_
_entity.id
_entity.type
_entity.pdbx_description
1 polymer ?
#
loop_
_entity_poly.entity_id
_entity_poly.type
_entity_poly.pdbx_seq_one_letter_code
_entity_poly.pdbx_strand_id
1 'polypeptide(L)'
;MFATQGSQYAKLYIDLLRKLQRVDTVQAVLVAVNEMLSDPTTIPLFHQLASSEHPDDPYGPLIKCLTMEEEFAVLGSLRILALLISYVSCMPFGPVRLTG
;
A
#
# COMPACT_ATOMS: atom_id res chain seq x y z
N MET A 1 -3.27 -14.18 -14.17
CA MET A 1 -4.70 -13.78 -14.18
C MET A 1 -5.03 -12.62 -13.22
N PHE A 2 -4.10 -12.13 -12.39
CA PHE A 2 -4.34 -11.00 -11.46
C PHE A 2 -4.18 -9.59 -12.06
N ALA A 3 -3.69 -9.49 -13.31
CA ALA A 3 -3.26 -8.22 -13.90
C ALA A 3 -4.39 -7.23 -14.23
N THR A 4 -5.63 -7.68 -14.44
CA THR A 4 -6.72 -6.81 -14.92
C THR A 4 -7.52 -6.13 -13.81
N GLN A 5 -7.48 -6.61 -12.57
CA GLN A 5 -8.20 -6.02 -11.42
C GLN A 5 -7.31 -5.65 -10.24
N GLY A 6 -5.97 -5.63 -10.42
CA GLY A 6 -5.04 -5.34 -9.33
C GLY A 6 -5.32 -4.02 -8.60
N SER A 7 -5.76 -2.97 -9.31
CA SER A 7 -6.12 -1.69 -8.71
C SER A 7 -7.38 -1.77 -7.82
N GLN A 8 -8.37 -2.58 -8.19
CA GLN A 8 -9.57 -2.79 -7.38
C GLN A 8 -9.26 -3.58 -6.11
N TYR A 9 -8.40 -4.60 -6.19
CA TYR A 9 -7.93 -5.34 -5.02
C TYR A 9 -7.10 -4.46 -4.09
N ALA A 10 -6.17 -3.67 -4.64
CA ALA A 10 -5.39 -2.73 -3.85
C ALA A 10 -6.30 -1.75 -3.08
N LYS A 11 -7.33 -1.20 -3.76
CA LYS A 11 -8.33 -0.34 -3.12
C LYS A 11 -9.06 -1.06 -2.01
N LEU A 12 -9.54 -2.28 -2.27
CA LEU A 12 -10.25 -3.09 -1.28
C LEU A 12 -9.40 -3.35 -0.03
N TYR A 13 -8.13 -3.70 -0.18
CA TYR A 13 -7.25 -3.95 0.97
C TYR A 13 -7.03 -2.70 1.83
N ILE A 14 -6.82 -1.53 1.20
CA ILE A 14 -6.67 -0.26 1.90
C ILE A 14 -7.97 0.14 2.61
N ASP A 15 -9.14 -0.02 1.95
CA ASP A 15 -10.45 0.21 2.56
C ASP A 15 -10.71 -0.73 3.76
N LEU A 16 -10.27 -1.99 3.66
CA LEU A 16 -10.33 -2.94 4.76
C LEU A 16 -9.45 -2.48 5.92
N LEU A 17 -8.17 -2.18 5.70
CA LEU A 17 -7.27 -1.68 6.75
C LEU A 17 -7.83 -0.44 7.46
N ARG A 18 -8.54 0.43 6.74
CA ARG A 18 -9.19 1.60 7.34
C ARG A 18 -10.33 1.22 8.30
N LYS A 19 -11.18 0.28 7.90
CA LYS A 19 -12.40 -0.12 8.63
C LYS A 19 -12.15 -1.18 9.70
N LEU A 20 -11.13 -2.00 9.55
CA LEU A 20 -10.81 -3.07 10.47
C LEU A 20 -10.25 -2.52 11.79
N GLN A 21 -10.71 -3.11 12.89
CA GLN A 21 -10.21 -2.84 14.24
C GLN A 21 -9.68 -4.11 14.92
N ARG A 22 -10.02 -5.30 14.39
CA ARG A 22 -9.54 -6.57 14.95
C ARG A 22 -8.16 -6.90 14.42
N VAL A 23 -7.23 -7.13 15.33
CA VAL A 23 -5.82 -7.38 15.02
C VAL A 23 -5.65 -8.59 14.09
N ASP A 24 -6.35 -9.71 14.32
CA ASP A 24 -6.25 -10.91 13.48
C ASP A 24 -6.59 -10.63 12.01
N THR A 25 -7.63 -9.80 11.80
CA THR A 25 -8.06 -9.44 10.44
C THR A 25 -7.12 -8.44 9.79
N VAL A 26 -6.54 -7.51 10.57
CA VAL A 26 -5.55 -6.56 10.06
C VAL A 26 -4.29 -7.30 9.62
N GLN A 27 -3.79 -8.23 10.44
CA GLN A 27 -2.65 -9.08 10.09
C GLN A 27 -2.90 -9.88 8.81
N ALA A 28 -4.08 -10.50 8.68
CA ALA A 28 -4.43 -11.25 7.47
C ALA A 28 -4.43 -10.36 6.21
N VAL A 29 -4.93 -9.13 6.32
CA VAL A 29 -4.92 -8.17 5.21
C VAL A 29 -3.50 -7.68 4.92
N LEU A 30 -2.68 -7.40 5.93
CA LEU A 30 -1.27 -7.01 5.75
C LEU A 30 -0.47 -8.10 5.04
N VAL A 31 -0.70 -9.37 5.38
CA VAL A 31 -0.10 -10.51 4.67
C VAL A 31 -0.54 -10.52 3.21
N ALA A 32 -1.84 -10.37 2.93
CA ALA A 32 -2.35 -10.34 1.55
C ALA A 32 -1.77 -9.17 0.72
N VAL A 33 -1.62 -7.99 1.33
CA VAL A 33 -0.97 -6.84 0.69
C VAL A 33 0.50 -7.12 0.43
N ASN A 34 1.22 -7.71 1.39
CA ASN A 34 2.62 -8.06 1.22
C ASN A 34 2.82 -9.12 0.10
N GLU A 35 1.94 -10.12 0.00
CA GLU A 35 1.93 -11.08 -1.11
C GLU A 35 1.69 -10.39 -2.46
N MET A 36 0.79 -9.39 -2.51
CA MET A 36 0.55 -8.62 -3.71
C MET A 36 1.77 -7.77 -4.11
N LEU A 37 2.43 -7.15 -3.13
CA LEU A 37 3.64 -6.33 -3.32
C LEU A 37 4.90 -7.15 -3.61
N SER A 38 4.87 -8.47 -3.45
CA SER A 38 5.93 -9.36 -3.93
C SER A 38 6.15 -9.24 -5.44
N ASP A 39 5.11 -8.85 -6.19
CA ASP A 39 5.22 -8.47 -7.59
C ASP A 39 5.44 -6.95 -7.72
N PRO A 40 6.61 -6.48 -8.19
CA PRO A 40 6.93 -5.06 -8.28
C PRO A 40 6.03 -4.28 -9.25
N THR A 41 5.30 -4.97 -10.13
CA THR A 41 4.34 -4.33 -11.05
C THR A 41 3.08 -3.83 -10.34
N THR A 42 2.80 -4.30 -9.11
CA THR A 42 1.61 -3.92 -8.34
C THR A 42 1.84 -2.68 -7.49
N ILE A 43 3.07 -2.38 -7.11
CA ILE A 43 3.46 -1.20 -6.32
C ILE A 43 2.89 0.12 -6.88
N PRO A 44 3.00 0.43 -8.20
CA PRO A 44 2.43 1.66 -8.74
C PRO A 44 0.89 1.72 -8.61
N LEU A 45 0.21 0.57 -8.51
CA LEU A 45 -1.25 0.54 -8.29
C LEU A 45 -1.62 1.12 -6.92
N PHE A 46 -0.80 0.89 -5.89
CA PHE A 46 -1.00 1.45 -4.56
C PHE A 46 -0.77 2.96 -4.54
N HIS A 47 0.24 3.46 -5.27
CA HIS A 47 0.47 4.90 -5.41
C HIS A 47 -0.66 5.60 -6.19
N GLN A 48 -1.27 4.90 -7.15
CA GLN A 48 -2.44 5.39 -7.89
C GLN A 48 -3.75 5.37 -7.08
N LEU A 49 -3.77 4.79 -5.88
CA LEU A 49 -4.94 4.83 -4.99
C LEU A 49 -5.18 6.22 -4.39
N ALA A 50 -4.13 7.05 -4.30
CA ALA A 50 -4.24 8.42 -3.85
C ALA A 50 -5.23 9.15 -4.79
N SER A 51 -6.41 9.47 -4.26
CA SER A 51 -7.48 10.14 -5.00
C SER A 51 -7.94 11.37 -4.23
N SER A 52 -8.64 12.28 -4.91
CA SER A 52 -9.12 13.54 -4.32
C SER A 52 -9.99 13.34 -3.07
N GLU A 53 -10.61 12.17 -2.90
CA GLU A 53 -11.43 11.82 -1.74
C GLU A 53 -10.59 11.32 -0.54
N HIS A 54 -9.40 10.78 -0.79
CA HIS A 54 -8.50 10.22 0.23
C HIS A 54 -7.04 10.57 -0.11
N PRO A 55 -6.61 11.81 0.19
CA PRO A 55 -5.26 12.27 -0.14
C PRO A 55 -4.17 11.53 0.64
N ASP A 56 -4.52 10.95 1.79
CA ASP A 56 -3.59 10.22 2.64
C ASP A 56 -3.43 8.74 2.22
N ASP A 57 -4.22 8.22 1.28
CA ASP A 57 -4.04 6.84 0.81
C ASP A 57 -2.78 6.70 -0.05
N PRO A 58 -2.03 5.58 0.05
CA PRO A 58 -2.24 4.41 0.92
C PRO A 58 -1.61 4.53 2.33
N TYR A 59 -0.96 5.66 2.65
CA TYR A 59 -0.16 5.83 3.86
C TYR A 59 -0.99 5.95 5.15
N GLY A 60 -2.12 6.65 5.12
CA GLY A 60 -2.99 6.87 6.28
C GLY A 60 -3.39 5.59 7.03
N PRO A 61 -3.99 4.59 6.37
CA PRO A 61 -4.35 3.34 7.04
C PRO A 61 -3.14 2.53 7.50
N LEU A 62 -2.00 2.60 6.81
CA LEU A 62 -0.76 1.94 7.24
C LEU A 62 -0.17 2.60 8.50
N ILE A 63 -0.16 3.94 8.56
CA ILE A 63 0.28 4.70 9.74
C ILE A 63 -0.63 4.38 10.94
N LYS A 64 -1.93 4.25 10.73
CA LYS A 64 -2.86 3.81 11.78
C LYS A 64 -2.50 2.41 12.30
N CYS A 65 -2.08 1.49 11.44
CA CYS A 65 -1.65 0.15 11.87
C CYS A 65 -0.36 0.19 12.71
N LEU A 66 0.54 1.18 12.49
CA LEU A 66 1.71 1.38 13.35
C LEU A 66 1.37 1.78 14.78
N THR A 67 0.16 2.29 15.02
CA THR A 67 -0.31 2.66 16.36
C THR A 67 -0.98 1.51 17.12
N MET A 68 -1.05 0.33 16.51
CA MET A 68 -1.58 -0.87 17.18
C MET A 68 -0.58 -1.41 18.21
N GLU A 69 -1.09 -2.01 19.29
CA GLU A 69 -0.26 -2.61 20.34
C GLU A 69 0.44 -3.91 19.90
N GLU A 70 0.04 -4.48 18.76
CA GLU A 70 0.54 -5.78 18.32
C GLU A 70 1.72 -5.64 17.34
N GLU A 71 2.82 -6.32 17.65
CA GLU A 71 4.12 -6.22 16.96
C GLU A 71 4.06 -6.68 15.50
N PHE A 72 3.36 -7.77 15.19
CA PHE A 72 3.25 -8.31 13.85
C PHE A 72 2.52 -7.36 12.89
N ALA A 73 1.44 -6.72 13.35
CA ALA A 73 0.72 -5.69 12.61
C ALA A 73 1.60 -4.47 12.36
N VAL A 74 2.35 -4.03 13.36
CA VAL A 74 3.31 -2.92 13.23
C VAL A 74 4.40 -3.26 12.22
N LEU A 75 5.08 -4.40 12.36
CA LEU A 75 6.16 -4.85 11.47
C LEU A 75 5.68 -5.04 10.03
N GLY A 76 4.52 -5.65 9.83
CA GLY A 76 3.92 -5.83 8.50
C GLY A 76 3.63 -4.49 7.82
N SER A 77 3.08 -3.55 8.57
CA SER A 77 2.79 -2.19 8.08
C SER A 77 4.07 -1.44 7.74
N LEU A 78 5.07 -1.51 8.60
CA LEU A 78 6.37 -0.86 8.42
C LEU A 78 7.09 -1.40 7.18
N ARG A 79 7.04 -2.72 6.96
CA ARG A 79 7.60 -3.37 5.75
C ARG A 79 6.93 -2.86 4.49
N ILE A 80 5.60 -2.80 4.47
CA ILE A 80 4.82 -2.30 3.33
C ILE A 80 5.20 -0.83 3.05
N LEU A 81 5.24 0.01 4.09
CA LEU A 81 5.65 1.41 3.97
C LEU A 81 7.06 1.54 3.40
N ALA A 82 8.02 0.76 3.91
CA ALA A 82 9.39 0.75 3.43
C ALA A 82 9.47 0.37 1.94
N LEU A 83 8.69 -0.64 1.49
CA LEU A 83 8.62 -1.01 0.07
C LEU A 83 8.05 0.12 -0.79
N LEU A 84 6.95 0.74 -0.36
CA LEU A 84 6.32 1.84 -1.09
C LEU A 84 7.28 3.04 -1.22
N ILE A 85 7.96 3.42 -0.14
CA ILE A 85 8.93 4.54 -0.12
C ILE A 85 10.17 4.20 -0.96
N SER A 86 10.68 2.97 -0.85
CA SER A 86 11.85 2.52 -1.62
C SER A 86 11.56 2.54 -3.12
N TYR A 87 10.34 2.18 -3.54
CA TYR A 87 9.94 2.25 -4.93
C TYR A 87 9.90 3.69 -5.45
N VAL A 88 9.36 4.64 -4.67
CA VAL A 88 9.37 6.07 -5.01
C VAL A 88 10.81 6.58 -5.15
N SER A 89 11.70 6.20 -4.21
CA SER A 89 13.11 6.59 -4.26
C SER A 89 13.88 5.94 -5.40
N CYS A 90 13.46 4.76 -5.88
CA CYS A 90 14.07 4.03 -7.00
C CYS A 90 13.53 4.48 -8.37
N MET A 91 12.43 5.24 -8.39
CA MET A 91 11.99 6.05 -9.53
C MET A 91 12.34 7.55 -9.41
N PRO A 92 13.62 7.96 -9.23
CA PRO A 92 13.98 9.38 -9.24
C PRO A 92 14.01 9.96 -10.66
N PHE A 93 13.73 9.16 -11.71
CA PHE A 93 13.72 9.60 -13.10
C PHE A 93 12.56 8.97 -13.88
N GLY A 94 11.38 9.60 -13.83
CA GLY A 94 10.54 9.65 -15.04
C GLY A 94 11.27 10.49 -16.10
N PRO A 95 11.14 10.19 -17.41
CA PRO A 95 11.85 10.96 -18.43
C PRO A 95 11.45 12.42 -18.29
N VAL A 96 12.45 13.30 -18.17
CA VAL A 96 12.28 14.73 -18.40
C VAL A 96 11.52 14.85 -19.72
N ARG A 97 10.23 15.27 -19.65
CA ARG A 97 9.55 15.80 -20.82
C ARG A 97 10.30 17.07 -21.18
N LEU A 98 11.25 16.92 -22.09
CA LEU A 98 11.75 18.02 -22.91
C LEU A 98 10.53 18.59 -23.63
N THR A 99 9.96 19.65 -23.06
CA THR A 99 9.11 20.58 -23.79
C THR A 99 9.97 21.15 -24.91
N GLY A 100 9.72 20.70 -26.13
CA GLY A 100 10.09 21.37 -27.38
C GLY A 100 8.86 22.03 -27.97
#